data_AF-A0A9P7SRI8-F1
#
_entry.id   AF-A0A9P7SRI8-F1
#
_cell.length_a   1.000
_cell.length_b   1.000
_cell.length_c   1.000
_cell.angle_alpha   90.00
_cell.angle_beta   90.00
_cell.angle_gamma   90.00
#
_symmetry.space_group_name_H-M   'P 1'
#
loop_
_entity.id
_entity.type
_entity.pdbx_description
1 polymer ?
#
loop_
_entity_poly.entity_id
_entity_poly.type
_entity_poly.pdbx_seq_one_letter_code
_entity_poly.pdbx_strand_id
1 'polypeptide(L)'
;MSHINITSYFFHLRGIPETALMNSYLALAYQTATEKHIYPRQVFIRSKVHDTTWSESTRRYIKDPKGYHVTISYKTEDHMHSGTHITCHGYVWSRECMIFKEATFANEKPDTVLKKDGRFVWPSEEDLWRAPDIYTGHLVIEPSITNTGLELGQQGMRNESSSSGTSNVLRGLRNETLSSGASKDLHLQGIGNESSSSKTSKDITREL
;
A
#
# COMPACT_ATOMS: atom_id res chain seq x y z
N MET A 1 24.24 5.45 -3.06
CA MET A 1 23.98 6.31 -1.88
C MET A 1 22.64 5.87 -1.29
N SER A 2 22.55 5.62 0.02
CA SER A 2 21.28 5.22 0.64
C SER A 2 20.41 6.46 0.87
N HIS A 3 19.18 6.46 0.35
CA HIS A 3 18.20 7.50 0.65
C HIS A 3 17.30 7.04 1.80
N ILE A 4 17.23 7.83 2.87
CA ILE A 4 16.27 7.60 3.96
C ILE A 4 14.94 8.23 3.52
N ASN A 5 13.90 7.42 3.33
CA ASN A 5 12.56 7.92 3.06
C ASN A 5 11.80 8.08 4.38
N ILE A 6 11.55 9.34 4.77
CA ILE A 6 10.73 9.65 5.94
C ILE A 6 9.28 9.74 5.50
N THR A 7 8.45 8.85 6.04
CA THR A 7 7.02 8.73 5.72
C THR A 7 6.17 9.02 6.94
N SER A 8 5.24 9.96 6.80
CA SER A 8 4.23 10.26 7.83
C SER A 8 2.98 9.42 7.59
N TYR A 9 2.48 8.76 8.63
CA TYR A 9 1.25 7.97 8.58
C TYR A 9 0.12 8.71 9.28
N PHE A 10 -1.06 8.70 8.67
CA PHE A 10 -2.25 9.37 9.15
C PHE A 10 -3.42 8.41 9.29
N PHE A 11 -4.22 8.66 10.31
CA PHE A 11 -5.53 8.07 10.54
C PHE A 11 -6.57 9.17 10.73
N HIS A 12 -7.84 8.85 10.60
CA HIS A 12 -8.89 9.75 11.07
C HIS A 12 -8.80 9.92 12.59
N LEU A 13 -8.95 11.16 13.10
CA LEU A 13 -8.89 11.46 14.54
C LEU A 13 -9.83 10.61 15.39
N ARG A 14 -11.04 10.32 14.88
CA ARG A 14 -12.05 9.52 15.60
C ARG A 14 -11.87 8.00 15.43
N GLY A 15 -10.83 7.57 14.72
CA GLY A 15 -10.64 6.19 14.29
C GLY A 15 -9.24 5.65 14.53
N ILE A 16 -8.52 6.19 15.52
CA ILE A 16 -7.15 5.79 15.85
C ILE A 16 -7.16 4.33 16.36
N PRO A 17 -6.41 3.41 15.74
CA PRO A 17 -6.31 2.03 16.21
C PRO A 17 -5.40 1.89 17.43
N GLU A 18 -5.57 0.80 18.18
CA GLU A 18 -4.61 0.39 19.21
C GLU A 18 -3.24 0.08 18.60
N THR A 19 -2.16 0.22 19.39
CA THR A 19 -0.78 0.16 18.89
C THR A 19 -0.44 -1.11 18.10
N ALA A 20 -0.87 -2.29 18.57
CA ALA A 20 -0.60 -3.55 17.86
C ALA A 20 -1.27 -3.58 16.48
N LEU A 21 -2.53 -3.15 16.41
CA LEU A 21 -3.30 -3.06 15.17
C LEU A 21 -2.77 -1.96 14.25
N MET A 22 -2.32 -0.83 14.81
CA MET A 22 -1.66 0.26 14.09
C MET A 22 -0.44 -0.26 13.32
N ASN A 23 0.42 -1.05 13.96
CA ASN A 23 1.59 -1.65 13.31
C ASN A 23 1.19 -2.56 12.14
N SER A 24 0.08 -3.30 12.26
CA SER A 24 -0.45 -4.09 11.14
C SER A 24 -0.91 -3.22 9.97
N TYR A 25 -1.57 -2.09 10.23
CA TYR A 25 -1.94 -1.13 9.17
C TYR A 25 -0.72 -0.52 8.49
N LEU A 26 0.30 -0.14 9.26
CA LEU A 26 1.53 0.46 8.72
C LEU A 26 2.31 -0.54 7.87
N ALA A 27 2.43 -1.78 8.35
CA ALA A 27 3.06 -2.87 7.60
C ALA A 27 2.30 -3.17 6.29
N LEU A 28 0.96 -3.17 6.32
CA LEU A 28 0.15 -3.36 5.12
C LEU A 28 0.36 -2.21 4.13
N ALA A 29 0.32 -0.96 4.59
CA ALA A 29 0.56 0.20 3.75
C ALA A 29 1.95 0.16 3.09
N TYR A 30 2.99 -0.16 3.86
CA TYR A 30 4.34 -0.33 3.34
C TYR A 30 4.44 -1.41 2.25
N GLN A 31 3.80 -2.57 2.47
CA GLN A 31 3.80 -3.67 1.49
C GLN A 31 3.11 -3.26 0.18
N THR A 32 1.94 -2.62 0.26
CA THR A 32 1.25 -2.16 -0.97
C THR A 32 2.04 -1.07 -1.70
N ALA A 33 2.66 -0.13 -0.99
CA ALA A 33 3.51 0.89 -1.61
C ALA A 33 4.71 0.24 -2.33
N THR A 34 5.32 -0.77 -1.71
CA THR A 34 6.45 -1.53 -2.28
C THR A 34 6.05 -2.29 -3.54
N GLU A 35 4.87 -2.93 -3.56
CA GLU A 35 4.37 -3.66 -4.75
C GLU A 35 4.30 -2.78 -6.01
N LYS A 36 4.06 -1.48 -5.83
CA LYS A 36 3.96 -0.51 -6.93
C LYS A 36 5.20 0.39 -7.06
N HIS A 37 6.25 0.12 -6.28
CA HIS A 37 7.46 0.97 -6.19
C HIS A 37 7.15 2.45 -5.89
N ILE A 38 6.16 2.70 -5.04
CA ILE A 38 5.82 4.04 -4.56
C ILE A 38 6.65 4.34 -3.32
N TYR A 39 7.25 5.54 -3.27
CA TYR A 39 8.00 6.04 -2.12
C TYR A 39 7.22 7.21 -1.47
N PRO A 40 6.21 6.93 -0.63
CA PRO A 40 5.34 7.96 -0.11
C PRO A 40 6.03 8.82 0.95
N ARG A 41 5.71 10.11 0.97
CA ARG A 41 6.00 11.05 2.05
C ARG A 41 4.86 11.10 3.06
N GLN A 42 3.64 10.92 2.58
CA GLN A 42 2.45 10.81 3.42
C GLN A 42 1.61 9.60 3.02
N VAL A 43 1.12 8.88 4.03
CA VAL A 43 0.24 7.72 3.91
C VAL A 43 -0.99 7.99 4.74
N PHE A 44 -2.17 7.91 4.14
CA PHE A 44 -3.43 8.02 4.85
C PHE A 44 -4.18 6.70 4.83
N ILE A 45 -4.39 6.10 6.01
CA ILE A 45 -5.13 4.86 6.18
C ILE A 45 -6.61 5.21 6.41
N ARG A 46 -7.42 4.99 5.37
CA ARG A 46 -8.75 5.60 5.24
C ARG A 46 -9.87 4.78 5.86
N SER A 47 -9.63 3.50 6.08
CA SER A 47 -10.67 2.57 6.53
C SER A 47 -10.12 1.56 7.52
N LYS A 48 -11.03 0.97 8.31
CA LYS A 48 -10.76 -0.32 8.96
C LYS A 48 -10.78 -1.44 7.92
N VAL A 49 -10.42 -2.66 8.33
CA VAL A 49 -10.59 -3.83 7.46
C VAL A 49 -12.08 -4.06 7.23
N HIS A 50 -12.48 -4.16 5.96
CA HIS A 50 -13.87 -4.39 5.56
C HIS A 50 -13.90 -5.14 4.22
N ASP A 51 -15.06 -5.66 3.86
CA ASP A 51 -15.28 -6.60 2.77
C ASP A 51 -16.36 -6.11 1.80
N THR A 52 -16.65 -4.82 1.84
CA THR A 52 -17.69 -4.19 1.02
C THR A 52 -17.10 -3.12 0.13
N THR A 53 -17.58 -3.01 -1.10
CA THR A 53 -17.18 -1.97 -2.05
C THR A 53 -18.40 -1.29 -2.64
N TRP A 54 -18.25 -0.05 -3.10
CA TRP A 54 -19.34 0.65 -3.79
C TRP A 54 -19.53 0.07 -5.20
N SER A 55 -20.74 -0.36 -5.52
CA SER A 55 -21.09 -0.78 -6.88
C SER A 55 -21.84 0.32 -7.61
N GLU A 56 -21.32 0.72 -8.76
CA GLU A 56 -21.99 1.70 -9.62
C GLU A 56 -23.26 1.14 -10.26
N SER A 57 -23.29 -0.16 -10.59
CA SER A 57 -24.45 -0.79 -11.25
C SER A 57 -25.67 -0.89 -10.33
N THR A 58 -25.45 -1.20 -9.05
CA THR A 58 -26.53 -1.37 -8.07
C THR A 58 -26.73 -0.16 -7.17
N ARG A 59 -25.88 0.87 -7.33
CA ARG A 59 -25.80 2.10 -6.51
C ARG A 59 -25.90 1.81 -5.01
N ARG A 60 -25.18 0.80 -4.54
CA ARG A 60 -25.12 0.41 -3.12
C ARG A 60 -23.79 -0.26 -2.80
N TYR A 61 -23.49 -0.40 -1.51
CA TYR A 61 -22.40 -1.27 -1.09
C TYR A 61 -22.79 -2.73 -1.32
N ILE A 62 -21.89 -3.46 -1.94
CA ILE A 62 -21.98 -4.91 -2.12
C ILE A 62 -20.75 -5.56 -1.51
N LYS A 63 -20.80 -6.88 -1.33
CA LYS A 63 -19.60 -7.66 -1.00
C LYS A 63 -18.54 -7.44 -2.08
N ASP A 64 -17.34 -7.06 -1.69
CA ASP A 64 -16.22 -6.91 -2.60
C ASP A 64 -15.80 -8.30 -3.11
N PRO A 65 -15.70 -8.48 -4.44
CA PRO A 65 -15.39 -9.78 -5.04
C PRO A 65 -13.99 -10.30 -4.69
N LYS A 66 -13.06 -9.42 -4.30
CA LYS A 66 -11.70 -9.77 -3.87
C LYS A 66 -11.58 -9.98 -2.35
N GLY A 67 -12.62 -9.62 -1.59
CA GLY A 67 -12.76 -9.93 -0.17
C GLY A 67 -12.32 -8.78 0.76
N TYR A 68 -11.73 -9.15 1.89
CA TYR A 68 -11.33 -8.22 2.95
C TYR A 68 -10.20 -7.30 2.48
N HIS A 69 -10.32 -6.01 2.76
CA HIS A 69 -9.33 -5.01 2.37
C HIS A 69 -9.33 -3.80 3.29
N VAL A 70 -8.26 -3.02 3.14
CA VAL A 70 -8.09 -1.67 3.70
C VAL A 70 -7.89 -0.70 2.56
N THR A 71 -8.58 0.44 2.61
CA THR A 71 -8.34 1.54 1.67
C THR A 71 -7.25 2.45 2.21
N ILE A 72 -6.24 2.71 1.38
CA ILE A 72 -5.04 3.47 1.73
C ILE A 72 -4.79 4.50 0.62
N SER A 73 -4.39 5.70 0.99
CA SER A 73 -4.00 6.74 0.03
C SER A 73 -2.56 7.18 0.25
N TYR A 74 -1.88 7.51 -0.84
CA TYR A 74 -0.46 7.87 -0.84
C TYR A 74 -0.23 9.22 -1.48
N LYS A 75 0.70 9.96 -0.89
CA LYS A 75 1.34 11.13 -1.50
C LYS A 75 2.84 10.92 -1.55
N THR A 76 3.40 10.98 -2.75
CA THR A 76 4.84 11.17 -2.99
C THR A 76 5.17 12.66 -2.84
N GLU A 77 6.43 13.03 -2.98
CA GLU A 77 6.84 14.43 -3.04
C GLU A 77 6.10 15.18 -4.17
N ASP A 78 5.98 14.57 -5.35
CA ASP A 78 5.27 15.19 -6.49
C ASP A 78 3.78 15.41 -6.20
N HIS A 79 3.11 14.41 -5.62
CA HIS A 79 1.70 14.52 -5.21
C HIS A 79 1.46 15.65 -4.20
N MET A 80 2.43 15.89 -3.30
CA MET A 80 2.35 17.01 -2.35
C MET A 80 2.39 18.36 -3.06
N HIS A 81 3.24 18.50 -4.09
CA HIS A 81 3.36 19.73 -4.87
C HIS A 81 2.14 19.97 -5.76
N SER A 82 1.54 18.92 -6.32
CA SER A 82 0.37 19.02 -7.20
C SER A 82 -0.97 19.06 -6.45
N GLY A 83 -1.00 18.77 -5.15
CA GLY A 83 -2.23 18.67 -4.37
C GLY A 83 -3.09 17.47 -4.80
N THR A 84 -2.45 16.34 -5.08
CA THR A 84 -3.08 15.11 -5.52
C THR A 84 -2.74 13.94 -4.62
N HIS A 85 -3.37 12.79 -4.85
CA HIS A 85 -3.03 11.54 -4.23
C HIS A 85 -3.42 10.36 -5.13
N ILE A 86 -2.86 9.20 -4.83
CA ILE A 86 -3.34 7.91 -5.37
C ILE A 86 -4.02 7.12 -4.25
N THR A 87 -5.00 6.30 -4.60
CA THR A 87 -5.69 5.43 -3.64
C THR A 87 -5.53 3.98 -4.05
N CYS A 88 -5.31 3.10 -3.08
CA CYS A 88 -5.31 1.67 -3.29
C CYS A 88 -6.24 0.94 -2.31
N HIS A 89 -6.61 -0.27 -2.68
CA HIS A 89 -7.13 -1.28 -1.76
C HIS A 89 -6.00 -2.28 -1.51
N GLY A 90 -5.54 -2.39 -0.26
CA GLY A 90 -4.68 -3.48 0.19
C GLY A 90 -5.54 -4.64 0.66
N TYR A 91 -5.64 -5.70 -0.14
CA TYR A 91 -6.42 -6.88 0.18
C TYR A 91 -5.66 -7.77 1.17
N VAL A 92 -6.41 -8.38 2.09
CA VAL A 92 -5.91 -9.26 3.14
C VAL A 92 -6.70 -10.56 3.18
N TRP A 93 -6.11 -11.61 3.76
CA TRP A 93 -6.75 -12.93 3.81
C TRP A 93 -7.98 -12.98 4.72
N SER A 94 -7.96 -12.29 5.86
CA SER A 94 -9.13 -12.18 6.74
C SER A 94 -9.16 -10.85 7.49
N ARG A 95 -10.26 -10.61 8.21
CA ARG A 95 -10.40 -9.44 9.09
C ARG A 95 -9.44 -9.51 10.28
N GLU A 96 -9.18 -10.72 10.76
CA GLU A 96 -8.35 -11.03 11.94
C GLU A 96 -6.87 -11.12 11.57
N CYS A 97 -6.55 -11.64 10.38
CA CYS A 97 -5.19 -11.71 9.87
C CYS A 97 -4.98 -10.69 8.74
N MET A 98 -4.37 -9.55 9.08
CA MET A 98 -3.97 -8.51 8.12
C MET A 98 -2.75 -8.90 7.27
N ILE A 99 -2.65 -10.18 6.91
CA ILE A 99 -1.63 -10.70 6.01
C ILE A 99 -1.97 -10.23 4.61
N PHE A 100 -1.06 -9.47 4.02
CA PHE A 100 -1.18 -8.92 2.69
C PHE A 100 -1.38 -10.03 1.64
N LYS A 101 -2.31 -9.80 0.72
CA LYS A 101 -2.64 -10.71 -0.38
C LYS A 101 -2.27 -10.12 -1.75
N GLU A 102 -2.79 -8.94 -2.05
CA GLU A 102 -2.59 -8.20 -3.30
C GLU A 102 -3.06 -6.75 -3.12
N ALA A 103 -2.67 -5.83 -4.00
CA ALA A 103 -3.26 -4.49 -4.02
C ALA A 103 -3.82 -4.10 -5.39
N THR A 104 -4.84 -3.23 -5.37
CA THR A 104 -5.34 -2.55 -6.58
C THR A 104 -5.22 -1.06 -6.42
N PHE A 105 -4.75 -0.37 -7.46
CA PHE A 105 -4.53 1.06 -7.46
C PHE A 105 -5.53 1.75 -8.38
N ALA A 106 -6.11 2.84 -7.90
CA ALA A 106 -6.83 3.79 -8.73
C ALA A 106 -5.86 4.78 -9.38
N ASN A 107 -6.33 5.46 -10.42
CA ASN A 107 -5.63 6.61 -10.99
C ASN A 107 -5.48 7.73 -9.95
N GLU A 108 -4.50 8.61 -10.18
CA GLU A 108 -4.29 9.83 -9.41
C GLU A 108 -5.52 10.73 -9.41
N LYS A 109 -5.79 11.38 -8.28
CA LYS A 109 -6.94 12.25 -8.06
C LYS A 109 -6.54 13.51 -7.28
N PRO A 110 -7.16 14.67 -7.54
CA PRO A 110 -7.01 15.85 -6.69
C PRO A 110 -7.45 15.59 -5.25
N ASP A 111 -6.82 16.26 -4.28
CA ASP A 111 -7.25 16.21 -2.88
C ASP A 111 -8.66 16.79 -2.67
N THR A 112 -9.09 17.66 -3.57
CA THR A 112 -10.41 18.28 -3.60
C THR A 112 -11.54 17.30 -3.97
N VAL A 113 -11.24 16.06 -4.34
CA VAL A 113 -12.26 15.05 -4.60
C VAL A 113 -13.08 14.80 -3.33
N LEU A 114 -14.39 14.99 -3.46
CA LEU A 114 -15.35 14.76 -2.39
C LEU A 114 -15.83 13.31 -2.39
N LYS A 115 -16.06 12.80 -1.18
CA LYS A 115 -16.89 11.64 -0.92
C LYS A 115 -18.37 12.04 -1.05
N LYS A 116 -19.25 11.03 -1.08
CA LYS A 116 -20.72 11.25 -1.13
C LYS A 116 -21.28 12.05 0.04
N ASP A 117 -20.63 11.97 1.20
CA ASP A 117 -21.03 12.70 2.40
C ASP A 117 -20.55 14.17 2.39
N GLY A 118 -19.95 14.62 1.28
CA GLY A 118 -19.43 15.98 1.11
C GLY A 118 -18.08 16.22 1.78
N ARG A 119 -17.45 15.20 2.38
CA ARG A 119 -16.11 15.32 2.97
C ARG A 119 -15.04 15.04 1.93
N PHE A 120 -13.88 15.67 2.06
CA PHE A 120 -12.75 15.37 1.19
C PHE A 120 -12.27 13.92 1.35
N VAL A 121 -11.85 13.33 0.25
CA VAL A 121 -11.17 12.03 0.23
C VAL A 121 -9.86 12.10 1.01
N TRP A 122 -9.14 13.21 0.85
CA TRP A 122 -8.00 13.62 1.67
C TRP A 122 -8.41 14.80 2.57
N PRO A 123 -8.73 14.58 3.85
CA PRO A 123 -9.15 15.63 4.79
C PRO A 123 -8.04 16.64 5.09
N SER A 124 -8.43 17.78 5.67
CA SER A 124 -7.50 18.72 6.29
C SER A 124 -6.77 18.08 7.48
N GLU A 125 -5.59 18.61 7.83
CA GLU A 125 -4.78 18.07 8.94
C GLU A 125 -5.52 18.10 10.29
N GLU A 126 -6.44 19.04 10.48
CA GLU A 126 -7.28 19.14 11.69
C GLU A 126 -8.22 17.95 11.90
N ASP A 127 -8.49 17.15 10.85
CA ASP A 127 -9.31 15.94 10.88
C ASP A 127 -8.45 14.66 10.95
N LEU A 128 -7.13 14.80 10.89
CA LEU A 128 -6.16 13.72 10.84
C LEU A 128 -5.35 13.63 12.13
N TRP A 129 -5.15 12.40 12.59
CA TRP A 129 -4.18 12.10 13.61
C TRP A 129 -2.94 11.51 12.96
N ARG A 130 -1.79 12.14 13.22
CA ARG A 130 -0.48 11.67 12.77
C ARG A 130 0.03 10.59 13.73
N ALA A 131 0.31 9.41 13.20
CA ALA A 131 0.98 8.36 13.96
C ALA A 131 2.41 8.77 14.32
N PRO A 132 2.97 8.29 15.44
CA PRO A 132 4.36 8.53 15.79
C PRO A 132 5.29 8.21 14.61
N ASP A 133 6.32 9.03 14.42
CA ASP A 133 7.20 8.91 13.26
C ASP A 133 7.84 7.51 13.22
N ILE A 134 7.60 6.81 12.11
CA ILE A 134 8.27 5.54 11.79
C ILE A 134 9.27 5.81 10.68
N TYR A 135 10.53 5.53 10.95
CA TYR A 135 11.60 5.67 9.96
C TYR A 135 11.67 4.40 9.12
N THR A 136 11.32 4.49 7.83
CA THR A 136 11.50 3.38 6.87
C THR A 136 12.77 3.60 6.03
N GLY A 137 13.78 2.75 6.23
CA GLY A 137 14.96 2.74 5.36
C GLY A 137 14.73 1.88 4.14
N HIS A 138 14.88 2.44 2.92
CA HIS A 138 14.94 1.65 1.70
C HIS A 138 16.40 1.52 1.27
N LEU A 139 16.97 0.33 1.41
CA LEU A 139 18.32 0.03 0.93
C LEU A 139 18.27 -0.24 -0.56
N VAL A 140 18.57 0.78 -1.37
CA VAL A 140 18.89 0.58 -2.79
C VAL A 140 20.30 -0.02 -2.84
N ILE A 141 20.38 -1.34 -3.02
CA ILE A 141 21.64 -1.98 -3.42
C ILE A 141 21.78 -1.78 -4.92
N GLU A 142 22.44 -0.69 -5.30
CA GLU A 142 22.91 -0.53 -6.68
C GLU A 142 23.87 -1.69 -7.00
N PRO A 143 23.64 -2.46 -8.07
CA PRO A 143 24.61 -3.49 -8.48
C PRO A 143 25.89 -2.78 -8.93
N SER A 144 26.91 -2.82 -8.08
CA SER A 144 28.26 -2.37 -8.46
C SER A 144 28.78 -3.32 -9.53
N ILE A 145 28.81 -2.84 -10.78
CA ILE A 145 29.61 -3.44 -11.85
C ILE A 145 31.08 -3.32 -11.45
N THR A 146 31.63 -4.34 -10.79
CA THR A 146 33.07 -4.48 -10.62
C THR A 146 33.65 -5.09 -11.89
N ASN A 147 33.87 -4.24 -12.89
CA ASN A 147 34.79 -4.54 -13.98
C ASN A 147 36.20 -4.21 -13.49
N THR A 148 36.88 -5.18 -12.91
CA THR A 148 38.35 -5.17 -12.85
C THR A 148 38.84 -6.49 -13.40
N GLY A 149 39.11 -6.49 -14.71
CA GLY A 149 39.98 -7.48 -15.31
C GLY A 149 41.41 -7.18 -14.91
N LEU A 150 42.08 -8.17 -14.33
CA LEU A 150 43.52 -8.35 -14.43
C LEU A 150 43.78 -9.84 -14.72
N GLU A 151 44.57 -10.01 -15.78
CA GLU A 151 44.87 -11.25 -16.49
C GLU A 151 46.01 -12.05 -15.81
N LEU A 152 46.00 -13.35 -16.11
CA LEU A 152 47.14 -14.29 -16.20
C LEU A 152 47.79 -14.82 -14.91
N GLY A 153 47.49 -16.10 -14.66
CA GLY A 153 48.31 -17.04 -13.91
C GLY A 153 47.93 -18.47 -14.28
N GLN A 154 48.38 -18.94 -15.44
CA GLN A 154 48.28 -20.36 -15.84
C GLN A 154 49.17 -21.21 -14.94
N GLN A 155 48.60 -22.19 -14.24
CA GLN A 155 49.18 -23.52 -14.08
C GLN A 155 48.14 -24.50 -13.56
N GLY A 156 47.87 -25.54 -14.36
CA GLY A 156 46.74 -26.43 -14.19
C GLY A 156 46.98 -27.59 -13.25
N MET A 157 45.87 -28.21 -12.84
CA MET A 157 45.73 -29.62 -12.52
C MET A 157 44.30 -30.04 -12.90
N ARG A 158 44.20 -31.09 -13.74
CA ARG A 158 42.96 -31.74 -14.15
C ARG A 158 42.43 -32.63 -13.00
N ASN A 159 41.11 -32.69 -12.79
CA ASN A 159 40.30 -33.90 -13.05
C ASN A 159 38.79 -33.71 -12.72
N GLU A 160 38.02 -34.04 -13.75
CA GLU A 160 36.61 -34.40 -14.02
C GLU A 160 35.49 -34.49 -12.94
N SER A 161 34.31 -33.95 -13.37
CA SER A 161 32.93 -34.48 -13.25
C SER A 161 32.26 -34.52 -11.84
N SER A 162 31.03 -34.05 -11.55
CA SER A 162 29.78 -34.00 -12.32
C SER A 162 28.72 -33.07 -11.67
N SER A 163 28.00 -32.32 -12.50
CA SER A 163 26.58 -31.90 -12.48
C SER A 163 25.75 -31.69 -11.18
N SER A 164 25.16 -30.48 -11.15
CA SER A 164 23.74 -30.14 -10.93
C SER A 164 23.26 -29.62 -9.57
N GLY A 165 22.91 -28.32 -9.56
CA GLY A 165 21.60 -27.84 -9.10
C GLY A 165 21.44 -27.46 -7.63
N THR A 166 21.93 -26.29 -7.19
CA THR A 166 21.50 -25.69 -5.92
C THR A 166 20.25 -24.83 -6.12
N SER A 167 19.11 -25.38 -5.68
CA SER A 167 17.85 -24.67 -5.47
C SER A 167 17.90 -23.93 -4.13
N ASN A 168 17.87 -22.60 -4.13
CA ASN A 168 17.68 -21.79 -2.93
C ASN A 168 16.23 -21.30 -2.85
N VAL A 169 15.37 -22.13 -2.26
CA VAL A 169 14.04 -21.74 -1.80
C VAL A 169 14.19 -21.12 -0.41
N LEU A 170 14.08 -19.79 -0.31
CA LEU A 170 14.02 -19.10 0.98
C LEU A 170 12.57 -19.13 1.50
N ARG A 171 12.31 -20.08 2.41
CA ARG A 171 11.11 -20.19 3.24
C ARG A 171 11.39 -19.62 4.63
N GLY A 172 10.46 -18.83 5.16
CA GLY A 172 10.42 -18.35 6.56
C GLY A 172 10.14 -16.85 6.60
N LEU A 173 9.09 -16.36 7.24
CA LEU A 173 8.80 -16.52 8.67
C LEU A 173 7.29 -16.61 8.92
N ARG A 174 6.86 -17.64 9.67
CA ARG A 174 5.54 -17.71 10.30
C ARG A 174 5.67 -17.10 11.69
N ASN A 175 4.79 -16.16 12.04
CA ASN A 175 4.58 -15.76 13.42
C ASN A 175 3.28 -16.41 13.91
N GLU A 176 3.42 -17.39 14.80
CA GLU A 176 2.32 -17.93 15.60
C GLU A 176 2.34 -17.25 16.97
N THR A 177 1.27 -16.56 17.34
CA THR A 177 0.88 -16.42 18.76
C THR A 177 -0.63 -16.25 18.84
N LEU A 178 -1.28 -17.25 19.43
CA LEU A 178 -2.68 -17.25 19.86
C LEU A 178 -2.83 -16.37 21.10
N SER A 179 -3.84 -15.50 21.11
CA SER A 179 -4.47 -15.03 22.35
C SER A 179 -5.92 -14.64 22.06
N SER A 180 -6.82 -15.45 22.59
CA SER A 180 -8.26 -15.26 22.64
C SER A 180 -8.63 -14.07 23.53
N GLY A 181 -9.44 -13.15 23.02
CA GLY A 181 -10.08 -12.11 23.82
C GLY A 181 -11.28 -11.55 23.06
N ALA A 182 -12.47 -12.00 23.45
CA ALA A 182 -13.73 -11.56 22.87
C ALA A 182 -13.94 -10.05 23.09
N SER A 183 -14.15 -9.31 22.00
CA SER A 183 -14.60 -7.92 22.07
C SER A 183 -15.86 -7.74 21.25
N LYS A 184 -16.88 -7.20 21.93
CA LYS A 184 -18.27 -7.09 21.50
C LYS A 184 -18.40 -6.13 20.31
N ASP A 185 -19.31 -6.51 19.41
CA ASP A 185 -19.69 -5.79 18.21
C ASP A 185 -20.05 -4.32 18.49
N LEU A 186 -19.25 -3.39 17.94
CA LEU A 186 -19.72 -2.05 17.62
C LEU A 186 -19.76 -1.92 16.09
N HIS A 187 -20.97 -1.94 15.56
CA HIS A 187 -21.30 -1.76 14.16
C HIS A 187 -21.02 -0.31 13.73
N LEU A 188 -19.77 0.00 13.35
CA LEU A 188 -19.48 1.18 12.54
C LEU A 188 -19.63 0.79 11.06
N GLN A 189 -20.73 1.24 10.44
CA GLN A 189 -20.94 1.14 9.00
C GLN A 189 -19.78 1.83 8.27
N GLY A 190 -19.17 1.08 7.34
CA GLY A 190 -18.06 1.56 6.51
C GLY A 190 -18.47 2.77 5.68
N ILE A 191 -17.69 3.84 5.81
CA ILE A 191 -17.81 5.05 4.99
C ILE A 191 -17.18 4.75 3.63
N GLY A 192 -17.96 4.92 2.56
CA GLY A 192 -17.62 4.45 1.23
C GLY A 192 -16.41 5.06 0.55
N ASN A 193 -15.85 4.25 -0.34
CA ASN A 193 -14.78 4.63 -1.25
C ASN A 193 -15.23 4.36 -2.70
N GLU A 194 -15.27 5.44 -3.49
CA GLU A 194 -15.57 5.39 -4.92
C GLU A 194 -14.27 5.23 -5.73
N SER A 195 -14.14 4.09 -6.40
CA SER A 195 -13.27 3.96 -7.57
C SER A 195 -14.00 4.54 -8.79
N SER A 196 -14.03 5.86 -8.91
CA SER A 196 -14.50 6.52 -10.14
C SER A 196 -13.52 6.27 -11.29
N SER A 197 -13.94 5.47 -12.27
CA SER A 197 -13.32 5.38 -13.59
C SER A 197 -13.48 6.71 -14.31
N SER A 198 -12.35 7.32 -14.69
CA SER A 198 -12.30 8.55 -15.49
C SER A 198 -12.98 8.34 -16.84
N LYS A 199 -14.03 9.11 -17.14
CA LYS A 199 -14.51 9.28 -18.52
C LYS A 199 -13.60 10.28 -19.21
N THR A 200 -12.85 9.81 -20.20
CA THR A 200 -12.06 10.63 -21.13
C THR A 200 -13.01 11.57 -21.89
N SER A 201 -12.74 12.87 -21.81
CA SER A 201 -13.43 13.87 -22.63
C SER A 201 -13.09 13.61 -24.10
N LYS A 202 -14.10 13.30 -24.92
CA LYS A 202 -13.96 13.29 -26.38
C LYS A 202 -14.42 14.64 -26.92
N ASP A 203 -13.55 15.21 -27.74
CA ASP A 203 -13.78 16.34 -28.62
C ASP A 203 -15.19 16.39 -29.20
N ILE A 204 -15.81 17.57 -29.14
CA ILE A 204 -16.77 18.00 -30.14
C ILE A 204 -16.43 19.43 -30.53
N THR A 205 -15.54 19.55 -31.52
CA THR A 205 -15.57 20.64 -32.50
C THR A 205 -16.71 20.38 -33.49
N ARG A 206 -17.56 21.38 -33.70
CA ARG A 206 -18.30 21.74 -34.93
C ARG A 206 -19.32 22.82 -34.54
N GLU A 207 -19.02 24.10 -34.81
CA GLU A 207 -19.33 24.83 -36.05
C GLU A 207 -20.83 24.99 -36.32
N LEU A 208 -21.20 26.29 -36.38
CA LEU A 208 -22.43 26.96 -36.82
C LEU A 208 -23.63 26.95 -35.86
#